data_AF-A0A0G9JQ71-F1
#
_entry.id   AF-A0A0G9JQ71-F1
#
_cell.length_a   1.000
_cell.length_b   1.000
_cell.length_c   1.000
_cell.angle_alpha   90.00
_cell.angle_beta   90.00
_cell.angle_gamma   90.00
#
_symmetry.space_group_name_H-M   'P 1'
#
loop_
_entity.id
_entity.type
_entity.pdbx_description
1 polymer ?
#
loop_
_entity_poly.entity_id
_entity_poly.type
_entity_poly.pdbx_seq_one_letter_code
_entity_poly.pdbx_strand_id
1 'polypeptide(L)'
;MNNIKQIAQDYNINPKALKRYVKENGLKLKQATRLQVLEIVYINAPELFYCRADEDTGTVEYLNINLNIKLCYELKALREGKEFGGVSL
;
A
#
# COMPACT_ATOMS: atom_id res chain seq x y z
N MET A 1 -5.36 -17.14 -3.84
CA MET A 1 -4.19 -16.53 -3.15
C MET A 1 -4.71 -15.41 -2.26
N ASN A 2 -4.22 -15.24 -1.02
CA ASN A 2 -4.74 -14.18 -0.13
C ASN A 2 -4.26 -12.81 -0.65
N ASN A 3 -5.19 -11.89 -0.97
CA ASN A 3 -4.90 -10.53 -1.48
C ASN A 3 -3.78 -9.83 -0.70
N ILE A 4 -3.75 -10.02 0.61
CA ILE A 4 -2.77 -9.39 1.50
C ILE A 4 -1.35 -9.90 1.25
N LYS A 5 -1.17 -11.20 0.98
CA LYS A 5 0.16 -11.76 0.68
C LYS A 5 0.67 -11.23 -0.65
N GLN A 6 -0.20 -11.14 -1.66
CA GLN A 6 0.18 -10.64 -2.98
C GLN A 6 0.54 -9.14 -2.90
N ILE A 7 -0.29 -8.32 -2.25
CA ILE A 7 0.00 -6.89 -2.07
C ILE A 7 1.31 -6.69 -1.29
N ALA A 8 1.55 -7.48 -0.25
CA ALA A 8 2.80 -7.41 0.49
C ALA A 8 4.03 -7.67 -0.41
N GLN A 9 3.92 -8.59 -1.37
CA GLN A 9 4.99 -8.84 -2.36
C GLN A 9 5.07 -7.71 -3.40
N ASP A 10 3.94 -7.31 -3.98
CA ASP A 10 3.86 -6.27 -5.03
C ASP A 10 4.45 -4.93 -4.59
N TYR A 11 4.40 -4.65 -3.29
CA TYR A 11 4.79 -3.38 -2.67
C TYR A 11 5.97 -3.52 -1.70
N ASN A 12 6.60 -4.69 -1.62
CA ASN A 12 7.73 -4.96 -0.70
C ASN A 12 7.43 -4.57 0.76
N ILE A 13 6.24 -4.91 1.25
CA ILE A 13 5.77 -4.61 2.60
C ILE A 13 5.89 -5.86 3.47
N ASN A 14 6.17 -5.69 4.77
CA ASN A 14 6.12 -6.79 5.72
C ASN A 14 4.67 -7.35 5.82
N PRO A 15 4.43 -8.63 5.47
CA PRO A 15 3.08 -9.19 5.44
C PRO A 15 2.44 -9.35 6.83
N LYS A 16 3.23 -9.38 7.92
CA LYS A 16 2.70 -9.38 9.28
C LYS A 16 2.20 -7.98 9.67
N ALA A 17 2.96 -6.94 9.34
CA ALA A 17 2.56 -5.56 9.56
C ALA A 17 1.28 -5.24 8.78
N LEU A 18 1.24 -5.56 7.48
CA LEU A 18 0.06 -5.31 6.65
C LEU A 18 -1.20 -6.01 7.21
N LYS A 19 -1.09 -7.29 7.64
CA LYS A 19 -2.22 -7.99 8.27
C LYS A 19 -2.72 -7.32 9.55
N ARG A 20 -1.81 -6.73 10.34
CA ARG A 20 -2.16 -6.01 11.57
C ARG A 20 -3.00 -4.77 11.23
N TYR A 21 -2.51 -3.92 10.34
CA TYR A 21 -3.25 -2.73 9.91
C TYR A 21 -4.59 -3.06 9.26
N VAL A 22 -4.67 -4.12 8.45
CA VAL A 22 -5.96 -4.59 7.89
C VAL A 22 -6.98 -4.93 8.98
N LYS A 23 -6.55 -5.58 10.07
CA LYS A 23 -7.44 -5.88 11.20
C LYS A 23 -7.79 -4.65 12.02
N GLU A 24 -6.82 -3.78 12.29
CA GLU A 24 -7.01 -2.55 13.09
C GLU A 24 -7.99 -1.59 12.40
N ASN A 25 -8.04 -1.60 11.07
CA ASN A 25 -9.04 -0.88 10.27
C ASN A 25 -10.38 -1.63 10.10
N GLY A 26 -10.62 -2.69 10.88
CA GLY A 26 -11.92 -3.39 10.93
C GLY A 26 -12.20 -4.36 9.77
N LEU A 27 -11.24 -4.63 8.88
CA LEU A 27 -11.47 -5.51 7.74
C LEU A 27 -11.21 -6.99 8.06
N LYS A 28 -12.07 -7.86 7.54
CA LYS A 28 -11.86 -9.31 7.57
C LYS A 28 -10.83 -9.73 6.53
N LEU A 29 -9.70 -10.28 6.98
CA LEU A 29 -8.55 -10.64 6.12
C LEU A 29 -8.89 -11.42 4.84
N LYS A 30 -9.89 -12.32 4.88
CA LYS A 30 -10.28 -13.16 3.73
C LYS A 30 -11.28 -12.49 2.79
N GLN A 31 -11.91 -11.40 3.21
CA GLN A 31 -12.97 -10.70 2.48
C GLN A 31 -12.51 -9.33 1.97
N ALA A 32 -11.41 -8.80 2.51
CA ALA A 32 -10.84 -7.52 2.10
C ALA A 32 -10.48 -7.54 0.61
N THR A 33 -11.07 -6.61 -0.13
CA THR A 33 -10.77 -6.43 -1.55
C THR A 33 -9.37 -5.84 -1.72
N ARG A 34 -8.79 -5.97 -2.92
CA ARG A 34 -7.48 -5.36 -3.21
C ARG A 34 -7.52 -3.85 -2.99
N LEU A 35 -8.57 -3.17 -3.46
CA LEU A 35 -8.77 -1.73 -3.26
C LEU A 35 -8.73 -1.38 -1.77
N GLN A 36 -9.53 -2.05 -0.93
CA GLN A 36 -9.58 -1.79 0.51
C GLN A 36 -8.21 -1.97 1.18
N VAL A 37 -7.46 -3.00 0.80
CA VAL A 37 -6.13 -3.23 1.38
C VAL A 37 -5.13 -2.18 0.89
N LEU A 38 -5.18 -1.75 -0.37
CA LEU A 38 -4.31 -0.68 -0.88
C LEU A 38 -4.62 0.68 -0.26
N GLU A 39 -5.88 0.97 0.08
CA GLU A 39 -6.24 2.19 0.81
C GLU A 39 -5.64 2.19 2.22
N ILE A 40 -5.60 1.04 2.89
CA ILE A 40 -4.90 0.88 4.16
C ILE A 40 -3.40 1.07 3.98
N VAL A 41 -2.80 0.55 2.90
CA VAL A 41 -1.38 0.80 2.61
C VAL A 41 -1.12 2.29 2.46
N TYR A 42 -1.98 3.02 1.74
CA TYR A 42 -1.83 4.45 1.51
C TYR A 42 -1.94 5.28 2.80
N ILE A 43 -2.94 4.99 3.64
CA ILE A 43 -3.16 5.73 4.90
C ILE A 43 -2.01 5.50 5.90
N ASN A 44 -1.38 4.33 5.86
CA ASN A 44 -0.31 3.93 6.78
C ASN A 44 1.03 3.78 6.03
N ALA A 45 1.22 4.58 4.98
CA ALA A 45 2.38 4.48 4.11
C ALA A 45 3.71 4.73 4.86
N PRO A 46 3.84 5.70 5.78
CA PRO A 46 5.07 5.89 6.56
C PRO A 46 5.43 4.69 7.44
N GLU A 47 4.45 3.93 7.93
CA GLU A 47 4.70 2.78 8.80
C GLU A 47 4.87 1.46 8.03
N LEU A 48 4.31 1.37 6.83
CA LEU A 48 4.34 0.16 6.00
C LEU A 48 5.46 0.16 4.97
N PHE A 49 5.83 1.33 4.46
CA PHE A 49 7.01 1.47 3.62
C PHE A 49 8.24 1.82 4.46
N TYR A 50 9.41 1.49 3.92
CA TYR A 50 10.64 2.00 4.48
C TYR A 50 10.77 3.48 4.10
N CYS A 51 10.60 4.36 5.07
CA CYS A 51 10.74 5.80 4.89
C CYS A 51 11.66 6.43 5.92
N ARG A 52 12.15 7.62 5.60
CA ARG A 52 12.83 8.53 6.51
C ARG A 52 11.97 9.78 6.63
N ALA A 53 11.61 10.13 7.87
CA ALA A 53 11.02 11.43 8.15
C ALA A 53 12.14 12.45 8.35
N ASP A 54 11.99 13.62 7.74
CA ASP A 54 12.79 14.81 8.04
C ASP A 54 11.99 15.67 9.02
N GLU A 55 12.50 15.80 10.25
CA GLU A 55 11.84 16.55 11.32
C GLU A 55 11.88 18.06 11.10
N ASP A 56 12.84 18.57 10.33
CA ASP A 56 13.00 19.99 10.06
C ASP A 56 12.04 20.47 8.98
N THR A 57 11.86 19.66 7.93
CA THR A 57 10.99 19.99 6.78
C THR A 57 9.59 19.38 6.87
N GLY A 58 9.39 18.39 7.74
CA GLY A 58 8.15 17.61 7.82
C GLY A 58 7.94 16.68 6.63
N THR A 59 8.96 16.47 5.79
CA THR A 59 8.87 15.62 4.59
C THR A 59 9.09 14.15 4.94
N VAL A 60 8.46 13.26 4.16
CA VAL A 60 8.67 11.81 4.24
C VAL A 60 9.32 11.34 2.94
N GLU A 61 10.56 10.86 3.05
CA GLU A 61 11.29 10.27 1.94
C GLU A 61 11.10 8.76 1.93
N TYR A 62 10.62 8.21 0.83
CA TYR A 62 10.47 6.77 0.66
C TYR A 62 11.76 6.18 0.09
N LEU A 63 12.25 5.08 0.69
CA LEU A 63 13.41 4.33 0.18
C LEU A 63 13.22 3.92 -1.29
N ASN A 64 11.99 3.59 -1.65
CA ASN A 64 11.62 3.28 -3.03
C ASN A 64 10.38 4.09 -3.43
N ILE A 65 10.62 5.28 -3.98
CA ILE A 65 9.57 6.18 -4.47
C ILE A 65 8.72 5.55 -5.59
N ASN A 66 9.30 4.66 -6.40
CA ASN A 66 8.61 3.98 -7.49
C ASN A 66 7.46 3.10 -6.99
N LEU A 67 7.60 2.49 -5.81
CA LEU A 67 6.53 1.72 -5.18
C LEU A 67 5.38 2.62 -4.71
N ASN A 68 5.68 3.83 -4.22
CA ASN A 68 4.67 4.81 -3.84
C ASN A 68 3.92 5.36 -5.06
N ILE A 69 4.65 5.69 -6.14
CA ILE A 69 4.06 6.12 -7.42
C ILE A 69 3.13 5.01 -7.96
N LYS A 70 3.62 3.77 -8.00
CA LYS A 70 2.83 2.60 -8.39
C LYS A 70 1.54 2.48 -7.57
N LEU A 71 1.62 2.65 -6.25
CA LEU A 71 0.46 2.59 -5.34
C LEU A 71 -0.60 3.63 -5.73
N CYS A 72 -0.18 4.86 -5.96
CA CYS A 72 -1.07 5.96 -6.34
C CYS A 72 -1.79 5.69 -7.67
N TYR A 73 -1.07 5.19 -8.69
CA TYR A 73 -1.67 4.85 -9.97
C TYR A 73 -2.62 3.66 -9.89
N GLU A 74 -2.27 2.62 -9.13
CA GLU A 74 -3.13 1.46 -8.95
C GLU A 74 -4.42 1.83 -8.21
N LEU A 75 -4.32 2.64 -7.15
CA LEU A 75 -5.49 3.16 -6.43
C LEU A 75 -6.42 3.96 -7.35
N LYS A 76 -5.84 4.82 -8.19
CA LYS A 76 -6.62 5.60 -9.17
C LYS A 76 -7.37 4.67 -10.14
N ALA A 77 -6.68 3.69 -10.73
CA ALA A 77 -7.29 2.76 -11.67
C ALA A 77 -8.45 1.97 -11.03
N LEU A 78 -8.24 1.42 -9.82
CA LEU A 78 -9.25 0.63 -9.13
C LEU A 78 -10.46 1.46 -8.70
N ARG A 79 -10.27 2.72 -8.29
CA ARG A 79 -11.37 3.65 -7.98
C ARG A 79 -12.21 4.01 -9.21
N GLU A 80 -11.58 4.03 -10.38
CA GLU A 80 -12.25 4.23 -11.67
C GLU A 80 -12.88 2.95 -12.23
N GLY A 81 -12.81 1.83 -11.50
CA GLY A 81 -13.31 0.53 -11.96
C GLY A 81 -12.52 -0.08 -13.11
N LYS A 82 -11.26 0.35 -13.30
CA LYS A 82 -10.35 -0.11 -14.36
C LYS A 82 -9.36 -1.14 -13.85
N GLU A 83 -8.88 -1.98 -14.76
CA GLU A 83 -7.72 -2.84 -14.49
C GLU A 83 -6.43 -2.02 -14.45
N PHE A 84 -5.51 -2.40 -13.57
CA PHE A 84 -4.21 -1.76 -13.46
C PHE A 84 -3.16 -2.55 -14.25
N GLY A 85 -2.65 -1.94 -15.34
CA GLY A 85 -1.65 -2.55 -16.22
C GLY A 85 -0.19 -2.36 -15.81
N GLY A 86 0.07 -1.76 -14.64
CA GLY A 86 1.42 -1.37 -14.22
C GLY A 86 1.79 0.06 -14.57
N VAL A 87 3.00 0.48 -14.17
CA VAL A 87 3.57 1.78 -14.51
C VAL A 87 4.92 1.54 -15.20
N SER A 88 5.19 2.28 -16.27
CA SER A 88 6.54 2.35 -16.84
C SER A 88 7.29 3.42 -16.04
N LEU A 89 8.22 2.99 -15.19
CA LEU A 89 8.98 3.83 -14.24
C LEU A 89 10.46 3.82 -14.59
#